data_AF-A0A851P843-F1
#
_entry.id   AF-A0A851P843-F1
#
_cell.length_a   1.000
_cell.length_b   1.000
_cell.length_c   1.000
_cell.angle_alpha   90.00
_cell.angle_beta   90.00
_cell.angle_gamma   90.00
#
_symmetry.space_group_name_H-M   'P 1'
#
loop_
_entity.id
_entity.type
_entity.pdbx_description
1 polymer ?
#
loop_
_entity_poly.entity_id
_entity_poly.type
_entity_poly.pdbx_seq_one_letter_code
_entity_poly.pdbx_strand_id
1 'polypeptide(L)'
;DDLHVVEDLEMPTGDARYLEELGQFRRWGSSVLIVDVNEMPQNIQTATSNLKTFTLIPALGLNVHSILKHQTLVLTLAAVGFLEEKLLWHDTRYSPLYPFSLPYSDGP
;
A
#
# COMPACT_ATOMS: atom_id res chain seq x y z
N ASP A 1 2.22 16.30 5.29
CA ASP A 1 3.03 15.25 5.95
C ASP A 1 2.20 13.97 6.05
N ASP A 2 1.62 13.54 4.93
CA ASP A 2 0.48 12.61 4.92
C ASP A 2 0.86 11.23 4.35
N LEU A 3 2.17 10.97 4.24
CA LEU A 3 2.75 9.69 3.90
C LEU A 3 3.44 9.13 5.14
N HIS A 4 3.09 7.91 5.50
CA HIS A 4 3.73 7.18 6.60
C HIS A 4 4.22 5.83 6.15
N VAL A 5 5.46 5.49 6.53
CA VAL A 5 6.04 4.18 6.29
C VAL A 5 5.99 3.39 7.59
N VAL A 6 5.55 2.14 7.51
CA VAL A 6 5.49 1.19 8.63
C VAL A 6 6.29 -0.06 8.28
N GLU A 7 6.83 -0.76 9.28
CA GLU A 7 7.58 -1.99 9.05
C GLU A 7 6.65 -3.13 8.63
N ASP A 8 5.61 -3.37 9.43
CA ASP A 8 4.60 -4.40 9.21
C ASP A 8 3.17 -3.89 9.49
N LEU A 9 2.19 -4.74 9.17
CA LEU A 9 0.77 -4.53 9.45
C LEU A 9 0.25 -5.50 10.53
N GLU A 10 1.14 -6.01 11.38
CA GLU A 10 0.72 -6.91 12.45
C GLU A 10 0.00 -6.12 13.54
N MET A 11 -1.25 -6.49 13.79
CA MET A 11 -2.06 -5.87 14.84
C MET A 11 -2.35 -6.86 15.96
N PRO A 12 -2.29 -6.42 17.23
CA PRO A 12 -2.56 -7.26 18.39
C PRO A 12 -4.04 -7.70 18.47
N THR A 13 -4.95 -6.93 17.87
CA THR A 13 -6.38 -7.24 17.77
C THR A 13 -6.90 -6.98 16.36
N GLY A 14 -7.93 -7.71 15.95
CA GLY A 14 -8.71 -7.45 14.73
C GLY A 14 -9.85 -6.44 14.92
N ASP A 15 -9.89 -5.73 16.05
CA ASP A 15 -10.93 -4.75 16.36
C ASP A 15 -10.78 -3.47 15.56
N ALA A 16 -11.83 -3.08 14.84
CA ALA A 16 -11.91 -1.83 14.10
C ALA A 16 -11.68 -0.58 14.96
N ARG A 17 -12.16 -0.59 16.22
CA ARG A 17 -11.99 0.51 17.18
C ARG A 17 -10.52 0.79 17.49
N TYR A 18 -9.70 -0.25 17.59
CA TYR A 18 -8.26 -0.10 17.82
C TYR A 18 -7.60 0.67 16.67
N LEU A 19 -7.98 0.37 15.42
CA LEU A 19 -7.45 1.05 14.24
C LEU A 19 -7.89 2.52 14.17
N GLU A 20 -9.13 2.82 14.54
CA GLU A 20 -9.64 4.20 14.62
C GLU A 20 -8.93 5.01 15.71
N GLU A 21 -8.77 4.45 16.91
CA GLU A 21 -8.04 5.09 18.01
C GLU A 21 -6.58 5.33 17.64
N LEU A 22 -5.94 4.37 16.97
CA LEU A 22 -4.56 4.51 16.47
C LEU A 22 -4.46 5.65 15.45
N GLY A 23 -5.40 5.72 14.49
CA GLY A 23 -5.44 6.78 13.49
C GLY A 23 -5.66 8.16 14.11
N GLN A 24 -6.51 8.26 15.12
CA GLN A 24 -6.74 9.52 15.86
C GLN A 24 -5.52 9.93 16.68
N PHE A 25 -4.88 9.00 17.38
CA PHE A 25 -3.69 9.26 18.19
C PHE A 25 -2.52 9.75 17.32
N ARG A 26 -2.33 9.13 16.15
CA ARG A 26 -1.29 9.51 15.17
C ARG A 26 -1.70 10.68 14.27
N ARG A 27 -2.94 11.16 14.37
CA ARG A 27 -3.53 12.26 13.58
C ARG A 27 -3.47 12.02 12.07
N TRP A 28 -3.77 10.79 11.64
CA TRP A 28 -3.86 10.41 10.22
C TRP A 28 -5.06 10.99 9.47
N GLY A 29 -5.86 11.84 10.11
CA GLY A 29 -7.01 12.48 9.49
C GLY A 29 -8.19 11.54 9.31
N SER A 30 -9.07 11.92 8.38
CA SER A 30 -10.40 11.34 8.21
C SER A 30 -10.46 10.19 7.21
N SER A 31 -9.40 9.90 6.47
CA SER A 31 -9.37 8.77 5.54
C SER A 31 -7.95 8.30 5.30
N VAL A 32 -7.75 6.98 5.40
CA VAL A 32 -6.42 6.36 5.37
C VAL A 32 -6.41 5.23 4.36
N LEU A 33 -5.42 5.26 3.46
CA LEU A 33 -5.14 4.20 2.51
C LEU A 33 -3.91 3.41 3.00
N ILE A 34 -4.09 2.13 3.28
CA ILE A 34 -3.03 1.22 3.71
C ILE A 34 -2.67 0.32 2.53
N VAL A 35 -1.37 0.19 2.24
CA VAL A 35 -0.84 -0.57 1.11
C VAL A 35 0.22 -1.54 1.56
N ASP A 36 0.10 -2.80 1.11
CA ASP A 36 1.08 -3.85 1.36
C ASP A 36 1.32 -4.72 0.12
N VAL A 37 2.47 -5.37 0.05
CA VAL A 37 2.85 -6.32 -1.02
C VAL A 37 2.64 -7.77 -0.58
N ASN A 38 2.76 -8.02 0.73
CA ASN A 38 2.72 -9.36 1.30
C ASN A 38 1.29 -9.87 1.52
N GLU A 39 1.20 -11.12 1.97
CA GLU A 39 -0.05 -11.67 2.46
C GLU A 39 -0.52 -10.86 3.67
N MET A 40 -1.65 -10.17 3.48
CA MET A 40 -2.21 -9.27 4.48
C MET A 40 -2.66 -10.05 5.72
N PRO A 41 -2.24 -9.65 6.94
CA PRO A 41 -2.67 -10.31 8.17
C PRO A 41 -4.19 -10.32 8.36
N GLN A 42 -4.75 -11.42 8.86
CA GLN A 42 -6.20 -11.59 9.04
C GLN A 42 -6.81 -10.52 9.97
N ASN A 43 -6.05 -10.08 10.98
CA ASN A 43 -6.51 -9.08 11.94
C ASN A 43 -6.79 -7.74 11.26
N ILE A 44 -5.86 -7.25 10.42
CA ILE A 44 -6.05 -5.98 9.73
C ILE A 44 -7.12 -6.07 8.65
N GLN A 45 -7.21 -7.19 7.93
CA GLN A 45 -8.31 -7.38 6.99
C GLN A 45 -9.68 -7.29 7.68
N THR A 46 -9.82 -7.96 8.82
CA THR A 46 -11.06 -7.97 9.60
C THR A 46 -11.40 -6.59 10.18
N ALA A 47 -10.39 -5.89 10.70
CA ALA A 47 -10.56 -4.54 11.23
C ALA A 47 -10.98 -3.55 10.12
N THR A 48 -10.34 -3.64 8.95
CA THR A 48 -10.57 -2.72 7.84
C THR A 48 -11.87 -3.00 7.11
N SER A 49 -12.29 -4.26 7.01
CA SER A 49 -13.54 -4.65 6.33
C SER A 49 -14.80 -4.00 6.94
N ASN A 50 -14.76 -3.70 8.24
CA ASN A 50 -15.87 -3.05 8.94
C ASN A 50 -15.84 -1.52 8.87
N LEU A 51 -14.76 -0.92 8.35
CA LEU A 51 -14.54 0.52 8.33
C LEU A 51 -14.67 1.08 6.91
N LYS A 52 -15.28 2.26 6.79
CA LYS A 52 -15.32 3.02 5.52
C LYS A 52 -14.16 4.01 5.39
N THR A 53 -13.58 4.35 6.54
CA THR A 53 -12.55 5.38 6.73
C THR A 53 -11.17 4.87 6.34
N PHE A 54 -10.92 3.59 6.62
CA PHE A 54 -9.68 2.90 6.29
C PHE A 54 -9.92 1.99 5.08
N THR A 55 -9.00 2.04 4.13
CA THR A 55 -9.02 1.17 2.95
C THR A 55 -7.70 0.43 2.88
N LEU A 56 -7.76 -0.89 2.73
CA LEU A 56 -6.60 -1.76 2.58
C LEU A 56 -6.55 -2.28 1.14
N ILE A 57 -5.44 -2.05 0.44
CA ILE A 57 -5.23 -2.52 -0.94
C ILE A 57 -3.85 -3.16 -1.10
N PRO A 58 -3.69 -4.13 -2.02
CA PRO A 58 -2.37 -4.59 -2.40
C PRO A 58 -1.62 -3.50 -3.18
N ALA A 59 -0.28 -3.49 -3.14
CA ALA A 59 0.56 -2.56 -3.88
C ALA A 59 0.33 -2.62 -5.40
N LEU A 60 -0.01 -3.80 -5.94
CA LEU A 60 -0.43 -3.96 -7.33
C LEU A 60 -1.68 -3.17 -7.70
N GLY A 61 -2.56 -2.88 -6.74
CA GLY A 61 -3.79 -2.10 -6.94
C GLY A 61 -3.64 -0.61 -6.67
N LEU A 62 -2.42 -0.15 -6.34
CA LEU A 62 -2.16 1.26 -6.04
C LEU A 62 -2.41 2.12 -7.28
N ASN A 63 -3.19 3.18 -7.10
CA ASN A 63 -3.53 4.10 -8.17
C ASN A 63 -3.66 5.54 -7.65
N VAL A 64 -3.44 6.50 -8.54
CA VAL A 64 -3.45 7.94 -8.20
C VAL A 64 -4.81 8.39 -7.71
N HIS A 65 -5.91 7.86 -8.25
CA HIS A 65 -7.25 8.24 -7.82
C HIS A 65 -7.51 7.87 -6.36
N SER A 66 -7.14 6.65 -5.96
CA SER A 66 -7.21 6.20 -4.57
C SER A 66 -6.30 7.03 -3.66
N ILE A 67 -5.09 7.38 -4.11
CA ILE A 67 -4.18 8.24 -3.33
C ILE A 67 -4.82 9.61 -3.08
N LEU A 68 -5.40 10.24 -4.11
CA LEU A 68 -6.05 11.57 -3.96
C LEU A 68 -7.37 11.53 -3.19
N LYS A 69 -8.07 10.39 -3.19
CA LYS A 69 -9.31 10.21 -2.45
C LYS A 69 -9.09 10.14 -0.93
N HIS A 70 -7.94 9.64 -0.50
CA HIS A 70 -7.60 9.51 0.92
C HIS A 70 -6.71 10.67 1.36
N GLN A 71 -6.82 11.07 2.62
CA GLN A 71 -5.96 12.12 3.17
C GLN A 71 -4.56 11.59 3.43
N THR A 72 -4.48 10.37 3.97
CA THR A 72 -3.23 9.77 4.42
C THR A 72 -2.94 8.46 3.69
N LEU A 73 -1.69 8.28 3.29
CA LEU A 73 -1.16 7.08 2.68
C LEU A 73 -0.20 6.37 3.65
N VAL A 74 -0.42 5.09 3.91
CA VAL A 74 0.41 4.24 4.74
C VAL A 74 0.98 3.11 3.87
N LEU A 75 2.30 3.03 3.77
CA LEU A 75 3.02 2.01 3.01
C LEU A 75 3.83 1.12 3.95
N THR A 76 3.83 -0.19 3.72
CA THR A 76 4.80 -1.08 4.37
C THR A 76 6.20 -0.88 3.77
N LEU A 77 7.24 -1.23 4.51
CA LEU A 77 8.62 -1.20 4.01
C LEU A 77 8.76 -2.08 2.76
N ALA A 78 8.12 -3.26 2.77
CA ALA A 78 8.03 -4.12 1.59
C ALA A 78 7.33 -3.42 0.39
N ALA A 79 6.25 -2.69 0.64
CA ALA A 79 5.58 -1.90 -0.40
C ALA A 79 6.44 -0.79 -0.98
N VAL A 80 7.22 -0.10 -0.15
CA VAL A 80 8.17 0.91 -0.63
C VAL A 80 9.20 0.27 -1.56
N GLY A 81 9.86 -0.82 -1.13
CA GLY A 81 10.87 -1.50 -1.94
C GLY A 81 10.31 -2.01 -3.28
N PHE A 82 9.11 -2.59 -3.27
CA PHE A 82 8.44 -3.05 -4.49
C PHE A 82 8.11 -1.90 -5.46
N LEU A 83 7.61 -0.78 -4.94
CA LEU A 83 7.28 0.39 -5.76
C LEU A 83 8.53 1.04 -6.34
N GLU A 84 9.58 1.20 -5.54
CA GLU A 84 10.86 1.75 -5.99
C GLU A 84 11.46 0.91 -7.12
N GLU A 85 11.53 -0.41 -6.95
CA GLU A 85 12.06 -1.32 -7.98
C GLU A 85 11.29 -1.20 -9.30
N LYS A 86 9.95 -1.27 -9.25
CA LYS A 86 9.11 -1.23 -10.46
C LYS A 86 9.08 0.14 -11.12
N LEU A 87 9.09 1.23 -10.36
CA LEU A 87 9.09 2.58 -10.91
C LEU A 87 10.45 2.93 -11.51
N LEU A 88 11.55 2.66 -10.80
CA LEU A 88 12.91 2.98 -11.28
C LEU A 88 13.31 2.14 -12.49
N TRP A 89 12.79 0.91 -12.63
CA TRP A 89 13.00 0.11 -13.83
C TRP A 89 12.58 0.84 -15.12
N HIS A 90 11.56 1.69 -15.05
CA HIS A 90 11.11 2.46 -16.21
C HIS A 90 12.06 3.58 -16.65
N ASP A 91 12.95 4.05 -15.76
CA ASP A 91 13.93 5.11 -16.06
C ASP A 91 15.15 4.57 -16.81
N THR A 92 15.51 3.32 -16.58
CA THR A 92 16.73 2.70 -17.15
C THR A 92 16.46 1.75 -18.32
N ARG A 93 15.20 1.39 -18.59
CA ARG A 93 14.85 0.41 -19.63
C ARG A 93 15.01 0.95 -21.05
N TYR A 94 15.27 0.03 -21.98
CA TYR A 94 15.17 0.31 -23.42
C TYR A 94 13.70 0.43 -23.89
N SER A 95 13.53 1.03 -25.06
CA SER A 95 12.25 1.02 -25.77
C SER A 95 11.81 -0.43 -26.07
N PRO A 96 10.53 -0.76 -25.91
CA PRO A 96 10.05 -2.12 -26.13
C PRO A 96 10.19 -2.52 -27.60
N LEU A 97 10.77 -3.69 -27.86
CA LEU A 97 10.82 -4.29 -29.20
C LEU A 97 9.52 -5.04 -29.51
N TYR A 98 8.95 -5.67 -28.50
CA TYR A 98 7.68 -6.40 -28.51
C TYR A 98 7.04 -6.35 -27.10
N PRO A 99 5.81 -6.84 -26.88
CA PRO A 99 5.18 -6.77 -25.56
C PRO A 99 6.04 -7.38 -24.44
N PHE A 100 6.13 -6.71 -23.28
CA PHE A 100 6.89 -7.17 -22.10
C PHE A 100 6.36 -8.48 -21.48
N SER A 101 5.21 -8.98 -21.95
CA SER A 101 4.71 -10.31 -21.59
C SER A 101 5.46 -11.46 -22.27
N LEU A 102 6.29 -11.18 -23.27
CA LEU A 102 7.14 -12.14 -23.96
C LEU A 102 8.54 -12.18 -23.31
N PRO A 103 9.31 -13.28 -23.46
CA PRO A 103 10.58 -13.45 -22.76
C PRO A 103 11.65 -12.43 -23.19
N TYR A 104 12.19 -11.70 -22.23
CA TYR A 104 13.36 -10.83 -22.36
C TYR A 104 14.55 -11.41 -21.58
N SER A 105 15.78 -11.16 -22.02
CA SER A 105 16.98 -11.61 -21.30
C SER A 105 17.12 -10.95 -19.92
N ASP A 106 16.84 -9.64 -19.86
CA ASP A 106 16.89 -8.81 -18.65
C ASP A 106 15.49 -8.28 -18.29
N GLY A 107 14.48 -9.16 -18.45
CA GLY A 107 13.09 -8.83 -18.15
C GLY A 107 12.84 -8.60 -16.65
N PRO A 108 11.85 -7.77 -16.30
CA PRO A 108 11.43 -7.52 -14.91
C PRO A 108 10.66 -8.69 -14.28
#